data_AF-V4L1R5-F1
#
_entry.id   AF-V4L1R5-F1
#
_cell.length_a   1.000
_cell.length_b   1.000
_cell.length_c   1.000
_cell.angle_alpha   90.00
_cell.angle_beta   90.00
_cell.angle_gamma   90.00
#
_symmetry.space_group_name_H-M   'P 1'
#
loop_
_entity.id
_entity.type
_entity.pdbx_description
1 polymer ?
#
loop_
_entity_poly.entity_id
_entity_poly.type
_entity_poly.pdbx_seq_one_letter_code
_entity_poly.pdbx_strand_id
1 'polypeptide(L)'
;MLIHEIIFMIITTILRLRTSHANSTNETINNASMFPAILVFGDSTIDTGNNNYINTIIRANFPPYGCNFPGRNATGRFSNGKLIPDFIASLMGIKDTVPPFLDPHLSDSDILTGVCFASAGSGYDNYTDLATLSLSVAKQADMLRSYLARLNRIAGEEKAATILSEALVIVSSGTNDFDINLYDTPSPRVKLGVNGYQNFILSGVKNFVQELYDIGCRKIMVLGLPPIGCLPIQMTMDRQKQSERRCIDKQNSDSKRYNKKLKKSLTVIQSNLSGSVIFYADIYGAILDMATNPQRYGDRNKGDDEGMLRNRRNGTIVLVQSFNSDLSRP
;
A
#
# COMPACT_ATOMS: atom_id res chain seq x y z
N MET A 1 -0.50 8.88 15.13
CA MET A 1 -1.74 9.55 14.68
C MET A 1 -2.32 8.90 13.41
N LEU A 2 -1.57 8.74 12.31
CA LEU A 2 -2.07 8.09 11.07
C LEU A 2 -2.67 6.69 11.25
N ILE A 3 -1.97 5.81 11.97
CA ILE A 3 -2.45 4.45 12.26
C ILE A 3 -3.72 4.49 13.13
N HIS A 4 -3.81 5.43 14.08
CA HIS A 4 -5.01 5.61 14.90
C HIS A 4 -6.20 6.15 14.10
N GLU A 5 -6.00 7.05 13.14
CA GLU A 5 -7.05 7.55 12.25
C GLU A 5 -7.56 6.46 11.30
N ILE A 6 -6.65 5.69 10.69
CA ILE A 6 -7.00 4.53 9.85
C ILE A 6 -7.75 3.49 10.69
N ILE A 7 -7.25 3.17 11.89
CA ILE A 7 -7.92 2.25 12.81
C ILE A 7 -9.26 2.78 13.26
N PHE A 8 -9.37 4.06 13.61
CA PHE A 8 -10.64 4.67 14.00
C PHE A 8 -11.64 4.61 12.85
N MET A 9 -11.23 4.87 11.61
CA MET A 9 -12.06 4.73 10.43
C MET A 9 -12.48 3.27 10.18
N ILE A 10 -11.56 2.32 10.32
CA ILE A 10 -11.82 0.87 10.22
C ILE A 10 -12.81 0.43 11.32
N ILE A 11 -12.52 0.73 12.58
CA ILE A 11 -13.33 0.39 13.76
C ILE A 11 -14.72 1.03 13.68
N THR A 12 -14.82 2.34 13.40
CA THR A 12 -16.12 3.01 13.30
C THR A 12 -16.97 2.47 12.16
N THR A 13 -16.36 2.05 11.06
CA THR A 13 -17.08 1.44 9.94
C THR A 13 -17.53 0.01 10.26
N ILE A 14 -16.67 -0.82 10.88
CA ILE A 14 -17.02 -2.18 11.33
C ILE A 14 -18.12 -2.15 12.39
N LEU A 15 -18.04 -1.23 13.35
CA LEU A 15 -19.07 -1.05 14.38
C LEU A 15 -20.42 -0.67 13.76
N ARG A 16 -20.44 0.13 12.69
CA ARG A 16 -21.66 0.46 11.94
C ARG A 16 -22.24 -0.71 11.13
N LEU A 17 -21.42 -1.71 10.80
CA LEU A 17 -21.84 -2.89 10.05
C LEU A 17 -22.36 -4.00 10.97
N ARG A 18 -21.79 -4.14 12.18
CA ARG A 18 -22.28 -5.11 13.19
C ARG A 18 -23.70 -4.78 13.68
N THR A 19 -24.12 -3.52 13.66
CA THR A 19 -25.49 -3.12 14.06
C THR A 19 -26.58 -3.57 13.08
N SER A 20 -26.23 -4.10 11.90
CA SER A 20 -27.21 -4.61 10.93
C SER A 20 -27.51 -6.12 11.08
N HIS A 21 -26.73 -6.87 11.87
CA HIS A 21 -26.79 -8.34 11.93
C HIS A 21 -26.84 -8.91 13.36
N ALA A 22 -27.15 -8.10 14.36
CA ALA A 22 -27.26 -8.59 15.73
C ALA A 22 -28.56 -9.37 15.97
N ASN A 23 -28.55 -10.67 15.68
CA ASN A 23 -29.31 -11.63 16.48
C ASN A 23 -28.44 -12.05 17.67
N SER A 24 -29.04 -11.95 18.85
CA SER A 24 -28.42 -12.08 20.16
C SER A 24 -27.84 -13.48 20.43
N THR A 25 -26.53 -13.55 20.65
CA THR A 25 -25.92 -14.53 21.55
C THR A 25 -24.80 -13.86 22.34
N ASN A 26 -24.88 -13.99 23.67
CA ASN A 26 -23.84 -13.52 24.59
C ASN A 26 -22.65 -14.48 24.54
N GLU A 27 -21.67 -14.21 23.69
CA GLU A 27 -20.35 -14.82 23.81
C GLU A 27 -19.40 -13.88 24.56
N THR A 28 -18.74 -14.46 25.56
CA THR A 28 -17.62 -13.89 26.31
C THR A 28 -16.60 -13.23 25.38
N ILE A 29 -16.26 -11.97 25.66
CA ILE A 29 -15.23 -11.21 24.93
C ILE A 29 -13.85 -11.82 25.23
N ASN A 30 -13.50 -12.88 24.49
CA ASN A 30 -12.12 -13.27 24.29
C ASN A 30 -11.47 -12.26 23.34
N ASN A 31 -10.15 -12.04 23.45
CA ASN A 31 -9.32 -11.26 22.53
C ASN A 31 -9.31 -11.87 21.10
N ALA A 32 -10.47 -11.93 20.46
CA ALA A 32 -10.64 -12.42 19.10
C ALA A 32 -10.14 -11.33 18.13
N SER A 33 -9.34 -11.73 17.15
CA SER A 33 -8.88 -10.83 16.08
C SER A 33 -10.09 -10.18 15.39
N MET A 34 -9.97 -8.89 15.07
CA MET A 34 -11.09 -8.14 14.47
C MET A 34 -11.47 -8.67 13.08
N PHE A 35 -10.48 -9.23 12.39
CA PHE A 35 -10.60 -9.90 11.10
C PHE A 35 -9.88 -11.25 11.18
N PRO A 36 -10.31 -12.27 10.42
CA PRO A 36 -9.64 -13.56 10.39
C PRO A 36 -8.31 -13.52 9.60
N ALA A 37 -8.21 -12.63 8.62
CA ALA A 37 -7.04 -12.49 7.77
C ALA A 37 -6.84 -11.06 7.25
N ILE A 38 -5.63 -10.77 6.79
CA ILE A 38 -5.25 -9.53 6.09
C ILE A 38 -4.63 -9.85 4.74
N LEU A 39 -5.13 -9.23 3.66
CA LEU A 39 -4.65 -9.45 2.29
C LEU A 39 -4.22 -8.11 1.69
N VAL A 40 -2.99 -8.02 1.20
CA VAL A 40 -2.35 -6.74 0.87
C VAL A 40 -1.95 -6.71 -0.60
N PHE A 41 -2.33 -5.67 -1.33
CA PHE A 41 -2.11 -5.52 -2.77
C PHE A 41 -1.61 -4.13 -3.10
N GLY A 42 -0.65 -4.01 -4.01
CA GLY A 42 -0.20 -2.72 -4.50
C GLY A 42 1.31 -2.66 -4.73
N ASP A 43 1.92 -1.55 -4.32
CA ASP A 43 3.29 -1.18 -4.67
C ASP A 43 4.30 -1.24 -3.51
N SER A 44 5.44 -0.55 -3.67
CA SER A 44 6.55 -0.51 -2.72
C SER A 44 6.17 -0.03 -1.33
N THR A 45 5.09 0.75 -1.21
CA THR A 45 4.62 1.28 0.08
C THR A 45 4.14 0.18 1.04
N ILE A 46 3.81 -1.00 0.50
CA ILE A 46 3.23 -2.12 1.24
C ILE A 46 3.79 -3.49 0.82
N ASP A 47 4.76 -3.55 -0.09
CA ASP A 47 5.47 -4.78 -0.48
C ASP A 47 6.34 -5.30 0.66
N THR A 48 6.00 -6.48 1.17
CA THR A 48 6.71 -7.13 2.28
C THR A 48 7.85 -8.03 1.83
N GLY A 49 8.17 -8.06 0.52
CA GLY A 49 9.33 -8.75 -0.03
C GLY A 49 9.06 -9.62 -1.28
N ASN A 50 7.91 -9.49 -1.96
CA ASN A 50 7.62 -10.28 -3.17
C ASN A 50 8.64 -10.02 -4.27
N ASN A 51 9.14 -8.78 -4.37
CA ASN A 51 10.15 -8.41 -5.36
C ASN A 51 11.49 -9.18 -5.21
N ASN A 52 11.73 -9.87 -4.10
CA ASN A 52 12.90 -10.73 -3.96
C ASN A 52 12.81 -11.98 -4.84
N TYR A 53 11.61 -12.42 -5.16
CA TYR A 53 11.33 -13.71 -5.82
C TYR A 53 11.03 -13.58 -7.31
N ILE A 54 11.16 -12.39 -7.89
CA ILE A 54 10.94 -12.12 -9.32
C ILE A 54 12.17 -11.42 -9.92
N ASN A 55 12.28 -11.40 -11.26
CA ASN A 55 13.33 -10.67 -11.94
C ASN A 55 12.91 -9.22 -12.21
N THR A 56 13.23 -8.33 -11.28
CA THR A 56 12.90 -6.90 -11.32
C THR A 56 14.14 -6.04 -11.01
N ILE A 57 14.12 -4.79 -11.49
CA ILE A 57 15.10 -3.76 -11.14
C ILE A 57 14.78 -3.07 -9.80
N ILE A 58 13.62 -3.35 -9.19
CA ILE A 58 13.13 -2.70 -7.98
C ILE A 58 13.28 -3.64 -6.79
N ARG A 59 14.34 -3.45 -5.97
CA ARG A 59 14.61 -4.30 -4.80
C ARG A 59 14.97 -3.49 -3.56
N ALA A 60 14.70 -4.07 -2.40
CA ALA A 60 15.05 -3.54 -1.09
C ALA A 60 15.61 -4.63 -0.16
N ASN A 61 16.37 -5.57 -0.72
CA ASN A 61 17.00 -6.70 -0.02
C ASN A 61 18.48 -6.44 0.30
N PHE A 62 18.84 -5.18 0.53
CA PHE A 62 20.20 -4.73 0.86
C PHE A 62 20.15 -3.58 1.89
N PRO A 63 21.24 -3.30 2.63
CA PRO A 63 21.29 -2.16 3.55
C PRO A 63 21.04 -0.82 2.84
N PRO A 64 20.39 0.18 3.47
CA PRO A 64 20.01 0.23 4.90
C PRO A 64 18.66 -0.41 5.22
N TYR A 65 17.97 -1.01 4.25
CA TYR A 65 16.64 -1.60 4.47
C TYR A 65 16.68 -2.69 5.54
N GLY A 66 15.62 -2.76 6.34
CA GLY A 66 15.46 -3.78 7.39
C GLY A 66 16.32 -3.60 8.65
N CYS A 67 17.11 -2.54 8.80
CA CYS A 67 17.97 -2.33 9.97
C CYS A 67 17.21 -2.25 11.32
N ASN A 68 15.95 -1.82 11.29
CA ASN A 68 15.00 -1.75 12.40
C ASN A 68 13.89 -2.84 12.33
N PHE A 69 13.96 -3.77 11.37
CA PHE A 69 13.03 -4.89 11.28
C PHE A 69 13.40 -5.97 12.31
N PRO A 70 12.44 -6.78 12.82
CA PRO A 70 12.78 -7.94 13.65
C PRO A 70 13.83 -8.83 12.98
N GLY A 71 14.91 -9.14 13.69
CA GLY A 71 16.07 -9.86 13.14
C GLY A 71 17.06 -9.00 12.33
N ARG A 72 16.79 -7.70 12.14
CA ARG A 72 17.67 -6.71 11.49
C ARG A 72 18.14 -7.12 10.10
N ASN A 73 17.24 -7.70 9.29
CA ASN A 73 17.55 -8.19 7.96
C ASN A 73 16.73 -7.46 6.88
N ALA A 74 17.35 -7.23 5.72
CA ALA A 74 16.72 -6.62 4.56
C ALA A 74 15.77 -7.61 3.87
N THR A 75 14.51 -7.64 4.28
CA THR A 75 13.53 -8.62 3.77
C THR A 75 12.93 -8.25 2.41
N GLY A 76 13.39 -7.20 1.74
CA GLY A 76 12.72 -6.65 0.55
C GLY A 76 11.62 -5.61 0.85
N ARG A 77 11.43 -5.24 2.13
CA ARG A 77 10.57 -4.10 2.51
C ARG A 77 11.29 -2.79 2.18
N PHE A 78 10.60 -1.87 1.51
CA PHE A 78 11.11 -0.52 1.19
C PHE A 78 11.08 0.41 2.42
N SER A 79 11.60 -0.09 3.53
CA SER A 79 11.67 0.59 4.83
C SER A 79 12.80 -0.01 5.65
N ASN A 80 13.25 0.73 6.65
CA ASN A 80 14.16 0.21 7.65
C ASN A 80 13.48 -0.82 8.56
N GLY A 81 12.16 -0.89 8.61
CA GLY A 81 11.43 -1.75 9.52
C GLY A 81 10.10 -2.24 8.95
N LYS A 82 9.15 -2.46 9.87
CA LYS A 82 7.77 -2.84 9.55
C LYS A 82 7.11 -1.83 8.61
N LEU A 83 6.24 -2.31 7.73
CA LEU A 83 5.39 -1.50 6.87
C LEU A 83 4.00 -1.28 7.50
N ILE A 84 3.22 -0.36 6.96
CA ILE A 84 1.82 -0.10 7.36
C ILE A 84 1.00 -1.39 7.54
N PRO A 85 0.99 -2.37 6.60
CA PRO A 85 0.26 -3.62 6.78
C PRO A 85 0.72 -4.43 8.00
N ASP A 86 2.01 -4.43 8.35
CA ASP A 86 2.51 -5.14 9.54
C ASP A 86 1.94 -4.52 10.83
N PHE A 87 1.91 -3.17 10.90
CA PHE A 87 1.32 -2.46 12.04
C PHE A 87 -0.18 -2.69 12.14
N ILE A 88 -0.91 -2.65 11.02
CA ILE A 88 -2.35 -2.92 11.00
C ILE A 88 -2.62 -4.36 11.44
N ALA A 89 -1.89 -5.34 10.91
CA ALA A 89 -2.04 -6.74 11.28
C ALA A 89 -1.79 -6.96 12.78
N SER A 90 -0.74 -6.34 13.33
CA SER A 90 -0.39 -6.44 14.75
C SER A 90 -1.50 -5.83 15.62
N LEU A 91 -1.96 -4.63 15.28
CA LEU A 91 -2.97 -3.91 16.06
C LEU A 91 -4.36 -4.57 16.00
N MET A 92 -4.66 -5.30 14.93
CA MET A 92 -5.90 -6.08 14.80
C MET A 92 -5.79 -7.48 15.43
N GLY A 93 -4.64 -7.83 16.01
CA GLY A 93 -4.40 -9.14 16.63
C GLY A 93 -4.34 -10.30 15.64
N ILE A 94 -3.99 -10.03 14.37
CA ILE A 94 -3.93 -11.05 13.32
C ILE A 94 -2.56 -11.73 13.32
N LYS A 95 -1.49 -10.94 13.23
CA LYS A 95 -0.08 -11.39 13.20
C LYS A 95 0.87 -10.21 13.36
N ASP A 96 2.10 -10.47 13.79
CA ASP A 96 3.11 -9.43 13.99
C ASP A 96 3.66 -8.84 12.69
N THR A 97 3.79 -9.66 11.66
CA THR A 97 4.32 -9.27 10.34
C THR A 97 3.58 -10.02 9.25
N VAL A 98 3.26 -9.34 8.15
CA VAL A 98 2.62 -9.94 6.98
C VAL A 98 3.72 -10.48 6.05
N PRO A 99 3.73 -11.78 5.72
CA PRO A 99 4.73 -12.35 4.82
C PRO A 99 4.37 -12.12 3.34
N PRO A 100 5.36 -12.03 2.44
CA PRO A 100 5.11 -11.98 1.00
C PRO A 100 4.63 -13.34 0.48
N PHE A 101 3.63 -13.34 -0.41
CA PHE A 101 3.03 -14.56 -0.96
C PHE A 101 4.01 -15.44 -1.74
N LEU A 102 5.04 -14.84 -2.34
CA LEU A 102 6.04 -15.58 -3.11
C LEU A 102 7.13 -16.24 -2.25
N ASP A 103 7.10 -16.09 -0.93
CA ASP A 103 8.02 -16.79 -0.05
C ASP A 103 7.78 -18.31 -0.09
N PRO A 104 8.76 -19.13 -0.52
CA PRO A 104 8.59 -20.57 -0.62
C PRO A 104 8.42 -21.26 0.75
N HIS A 105 8.71 -20.56 1.85
CA HIS A 105 8.62 -21.06 3.22
C HIS A 105 7.34 -20.65 3.95
N LEU A 106 6.34 -20.09 3.26
CA LEU A 106 5.05 -19.74 3.86
C LEU A 106 4.41 -20.94 4.56
N SER A 107 4.11 -20.77 5.85
CA SER A 107 3.40 -21.79 6.62
C SER A 107 1.90 -21.81 6.29
N ASP A 108 1.21 -22.89 6.65
CA ASP A 108 -0.25 -22.93 6.50
C ASP A 108 -0.97 -21.94 7.44
N SER A 109 -0.36 -21.63 8.59
CA SER A 109 -0.84 -20.58 9.48
C SER A 109 -0.78 -19.21 8.81
N ASP A 110 0.28 -18.93 8.05
CA ASP A 110 0.40 -17.69 7.29
C ASP A 110 -0.70 -17.56 6.24
N ILE A 111 -1.00 -18.66 5.54
CA ILE A 111 -2.08 -18.70 4.57
C ILE A 111 -3.44 -18.48 5.26
N LEU A 112 -3.70 -19.14 6.40
CA LEU A 112 -4.98 -18.97 7.10
C LEU A 112 -5.23 -17.54 7.58
N THR A 113 -4.16 -16.80 7.90
CA THR A 113 -4.22 -15.44 8.46
C THR A 113 -3.86 -14.34 7.44
N GLY A 114 -3.62 -14.72 6.18
CA GLY A 114 -3.41 -13.81 5.06
C GLY A 114 -1.96 -13.35 4.84
N VAL A 115 -1.71 -12.84 3.63
CA VAL A 115 -0.38 -12.58 3.07
C VAL A 115 -0.37 -11.29 2.26
N CYS A 116 0.82 -10.86 1.83
CA CYS A 116 1.00 -9.74 0.93
C CYS A 116 1.25 -10.19 -0.52
N PHE A 117 0.51 -9.62 -1.45
CA PHE A 117 0.62 -9.78 -2.90
C PHE A 117 1.22 -8.55 -3.59
N ALA A 118 1.47 -7.47 -2.86
CA ALA A 118 2.04 -6.24 -3.43
C ALA A 118 3.41 -6.48 -4.06
N SER A 119 3.73 -5.72 -5.10
CA SER A 119 5.00 -5.75 -5.80
C SER A 119 5.49 -4.33 -6.04
N ALA A 120 6.68 -4.03 -5.53
CA ALA A 120 7.29 -2.73 -5.69
C ALA A 120 7.51 -2.34 -7.16
N GLY A 121 7.20 -1.08 -7.47
CA GLY A 121 7.23 -0.54 -8.83
C GLY A 121 5.93 -0.74 -9.62
N SER A 122 4.94 -1.45 -9.07
CA SER A 122 3.69 -1.71 -9.78
C SER A 122 2.74 -0.51 -9.83
N GLY A 123 1.86 -0.53 -10.83
CA GLY A 123 0.80 0.46 -11.03
C GLY A 123 -0.49 -0.16 -11.56
N TYR A 124 -1.49 0.68 -11.82
CA TYR A 124 -2.68 0.30 -12.57
C TYR A 124 -2.47 0.40 -14.09
N ASP A 125 -1.46 1.14 -14.54
CA ASP A 125 -1.05 1.17 -15.94
C ASP A 125 0.02 0.12 -16.20
N ASN A 126 -0.26 -0.85 -17.09
CA ASN A 126 0.71 -1.87 -17.51
C ASN A 126 2.02 -1.27 -18.05
N TYR A 127 2.03 -0.01 -18.55
CA TYR A 127 3.26 0.66 -18.97
C TYR A 127 4.20 0.89 -17.79
N THR A 128 3.65 1.19 -16.60
CA THR A 128 4.39 1.30 -15.35
C THR A 128 5.09 -0.02 -15.05
N ASP A 129 4.35 -1.13 -15.08
CA ASP A 129 4.88 -2.45 -14.73
C ASP A 129 5.96 -2.92 -15.72
N LEU A 130 5.82 -2.57 -17.01
CA LEU A 130 6.83 -2.84 -18.02
C LEU A 130 8.11 -2.03 -17.79
N ALA A 131 7.99 -0.78 -17.36
CA ALA A 131 9.14 0.08 -17.07
C ALA A 131 9.92 -0.39 -15.83
N THR A 132 9.25 -0.97 -14.85
CA THR A 132 9.84 -1.41 -13.57
C THR A 132 10.11 -2.91 -13.50
N LEU A 133 9.63 -3.68 -14.47
CA LEU A 133 9.63 -5.15 -14.47
C LEU A 133 8.98 -5.72 -13.20
N SER A 134 7.93 -5.06 -12.69
CA SER A 134 7.19 -5.49 -11.50
C SER A 134 6.00 -6.38 -11.83
N LEU A 135 5.37 -6.98 -10.81
CA LEU A 135 4.09 -7.67 -11.00
C LEU A 135 2.97 -6.65 -11.10
N SER A 136 2.26 -6.66 -12.24
CA SER A 136 1.06 -5.85 -12.43
C SER A 136 -0.02 -6.20 -11.40
N VAL A 137 -0.92 -5.26 -11.12
CA VAL A 137 -2.07 -5.52 -10.22
C VAL A 137 -2.90 -6.73 -10.67
N ALA A 138 -3.02 -6.97 -11.98
CA ALA A 138 -3.66 -8.18 -12.51
C ALA A 138 -2.92 -9.46 -12.10
N LYS A 139 -1.58 -9.46 -12.11
CA LYS A 139 -0.78 -10.59 -11.60
C LYS A 139 -0.95 -10.76 -10.09
N GLN A 140 -1.17 -9.68 -9.35
CA GLN A 140 -1.48 -9.78 -7.92
C GLN A 140 -2.84 -10.43 -7.66
N ALA A 141 -3.84 -10.21 -8.52
CA ALA A 141 -5.10 -10.96 -8.48
C ALA A 141 -4.93 -12.44 -8.87
N ASP A 142 -4.08 -12.76 -9.85
CA ASP A 142 -3.72 -14.16 -10.17
C ASP A 142 -3.08 -14.88 -8.97
N MET A 143 -2.24 -14.16 -8.22
CA MET A 143 -1.67 -14.69 -6.98
C MET A 143 -2.75 -14.91 -5.91
N LEU A 144 -3.76 -14.03 -5.80
CA LEU A 144 -4.89 -14.24 -4.90
C LEU A 144 -5.69 -15.51 -5.27
N ARG A 145 -5.90 -15.82 -6.54
CA ARG A 145 -6.54 -17.09 -6.96
C ARG A 145 -5.71 -18.29 -6.54
N SER A 146 -4.39 -18.21 -6.68
CA SER A 146 -3.46 -19.26 -6.25
C SER A 146 -3.47 -19.43 -4.72
N TYR A 147 -3.53 -18.32 -3.99
CA TYR A 147 -3.74 -18.29 -2.54
C TYR A 147 -5.06 -18.95 -2.14
N LEU A 148 -6.18 -18.62 -2.81
CA LEU A 148 -7.49 -19.21 -2.53
C LEU A 148 -7.48 -20.73 -2.74
N ALA A 149 -6.84 -21.22 -3.81
CA ALA A 149 -6.67 -22.65 -4.03
C ALA A 149 -5.86 -23.33 -2.91
N ARG A 150 -4.85 -22.65 -2.37
CA ARG A 150 -4.10 -23.15 -1.19
C ARG A 150 -4.94 -23.07 0.09
N LEU A 151 -5.68 -21.98 0.29
CA LEU A 151 -6.56 -21.80 1.44
C LEU A 151 -7.67 -22.86 1.49
N ASN A 152 -8.29 -23.17 0.35
CA ASN A 152 -9.29 -24.25 0.23
C ASN A 152 -8.73 -25.61 0.66
N ARG A 153 -7.48 -25.92 0.29
CA ARG A 153 -6.83 -27.19 0.69
C ARG A 153 -6.57 -27.28 2.19
N ILE A 154 -6.28 -26.16 2.84
CA ILE A 154 -5.96 -26.11 4.28
C ILE A 154 -7.23 -26.07 5.13
N ALA A 155 -8.19 -25.23 4.75
CA ALA A 155 -9.33 -24.88 5.59
C ALA A 155 -10.65 -25.56 5.17
N GLY A 156 -10.73 -26.10 3.96
CA GLY A 156 -11.99 -26.44 3.29
C GLY A 156 -12.65 -25.22 2.65
N GLU A 157 -13.47 -25.44 1.63
CA GLU A 157 -14.05 -24.37 0.81
C GLU A 157 -14.95 -23.39 1.60
N GLU A 158 -15.80 -23.91 2.47
CA GLU A 158 -16.73 -23.09 3.27
C GLU A 158 -15.96 -22.11 4.18
N LYS A 159 -15.01 -22.64 4.96
CA LYS A 159 -14.18 -21.83 5.86
C LYS A 159 -13.28 -20.88 5.08
N ALA A 160 -12.72 -21.31 3.95
CA ALA A 160 -11.91 -20.45 3.08
C ALA A 160 -12.73 -19.28 2.53
N ALA A 161 -13.97 -19.53 2.10
CA ALA A 161 -14.90 -18.49 1.65
C ALA A 161 -15.21 -17.49 2.77
N THR A 162 -15.45 -17.97 4.01
CA THR A 162 -15.63 -17.09 5.18
C THR A 162 -14.37 -16.26 5.47
N ILE A 163 -13.19 -16.88 5.48
CA ILE A 163 -11.92 -16.16 5.70
C ILE A 163 -11.77 -15.05 4.65
N LEU A 164 -12.02 -15.35 3.38
CA LEU A 164 -11.84 -14.41 2.29
C LEU A 164 -12.86 -13.26 2.31
N SER A 165 -14.14 -13.57 2.58
CA SER A 165 -15.18 -12.53 2.66
C SER A 165 -14.98 -11.62 3.86
N GLU A 166 -14.50 -12.18 4.97
CA GLU A 166 -14.31 -11.44 6.21
C GLU A 166 -12.93 -10.79 6.34
N ALA A 167 -11.95 -11.12 5.48
CA ALA A 167 -10.59 -10.57 5.50
C ALA A 167 -10.57 -9.04 5.29
N LEU A 168 -9.63 -8.37 5.94
CA LEU A 168 -9.29 -6.98 5.62
C LEU A 168 -8.38 -6.95 4.39
N VAL A 169 -8.88 -6.39 3.29
CA VAL A 169 -8.10 -6.18 2.07
C VAL A 169 -7.57 -4.77 2.02
N ILE A 170 -6.28 -4.61 1.76
CA ILE A 170 -5.60 -3.31 1.64
C ILE A 170 -5.04 -3.16 0.24
N VAL A 171 -5.40 -2.07 -0.44
CA VAL A 171 -4.92 -1.72 -1.78
C VAL A 171 -4.19 -0.38 -1.74
N SER A 172 -2.91 -0.36 -2.11
CA SER A 172 -2.09 0.86 -2.23
C SER A 172 -1.27 0.84 -3.51
N SER A 173 -1.82 1.40 -4.58
CA SER A 173 -1.15 1.48 -5.88
C SER A 173 -1.53 2.79 -6.58
N GLY A 174 -0.81 3.13 -7.63
CA GLY A 174 -1.06 4.31 -8.47
C GLY A 174 0.00 5.39 -8.36
N THR A 175 0.81 5.43 -7.30
CA THR A 175 1.88 6.44 -7.18
C THR A 175 2.84 6.37 -8.35
N ASN A 176 3.29 5.15 -8.68
CA ASN A 176 4.19 4.92 -9.81
C ASN A 176 3.57 5.31 -11.16
N ASP A 177 2.25 5.18 -11.34
CA ASP A 177 1.58 5.58 -12.60
C ASP A 177 1.72 7.09 -12.83
N PHE A 178 1.69 7.90 -11.78
CA PHE A 178 1.84 9.35 -11.91
C PHE A 178 3.32 9.72 -12.03
N ASP A 179 4.14 9.23 -11.11
CA ASP A 179 5.57 9.57 -11.08
C ASP A 179 6.26 9.13 -12.37
N ILE A 180 6.15 7.84 -12.72
CA ILE A 180 6.84 7.29 -13.88
C ILE A 180 6.20 7.80 -15.17
N ASN A 181 4.89 7.60 -15.35
CA ASN A 181 4.30 7.77 -16.68
C ASN A 181 3.84 9.20 -17.00
N LEU A 182 3.68 10.09 -16.01
CA LEU A 182 3.36 11.50 -16.28
C LEU A 182 4.56 12.41 -16.14
N TYR A 183 5.47 12.16 -15.20
CA TYR A 183 6.52 13.13 -14.84
C TYR A 183 7.93 12.67 -15.25
N ASP A 184 8.33 11.45 -14.92
CA ASP A 184 9.71 11.00 -15.08
C ASP A 184 10.01 10.53 -16.50
N THR A 185 9.21 9.59 -17.00
CA THR A 185 9.30 9.01 -18.35
C THR A 185 7.91 8.98 -18.98
N PRO A 186 7.46 10.12 -19.54
CA PRO A 186 6.13 10.27 -20.13
C PRO A 186 5.73 9.12 -21.06
N SER A 187 4.71 8.34 -20.66
CA SER A 187 4.19 7.26 -21.51
C SER A 187 3.39 7.84 -22.68
N PRO A 188 3.10 7.06 -23.74
CA PRO A 188 2.24 7.55 -24.83
C PRO A 188 0.87 8.07 -24.38
N ARG A 189 0.39 7.66 -23.20
CA ARG A 189 -0.91 8.06 -22.63
C ARG A 189 -0.91 9.47 -22.03
N VAL A 190 0.22 10.16 -21.93
CA VAL A 190 0.25 11.59 -21.56
C VAL A 190 -0.54 12.47 -22.53
N LYS A 191 -0.75 12.01 -23.78
CA LYS A 191 -1.60 12.65 -24.78
C LYS A 191 -3.07 12.78 -24.35
N LEU A 192 -3.53 11.99 -23.37
CA LEU A 192 -4.85 12.12 -22.76
C LEU A 192 -4.99 13.39 -21.89
N GLY A 193 -3.88 14.06 -21.60
CA GLY A 193 -3.78 15.09 -20.57
C GLY A 193 -3.97 14.52 -19.16
N VAL A 194 -3.62 15.31 -18.14
CA VAL A 194 -3.64 14.82 -16.75
C VAL A 194 -5.04 14.38 -16.32
N ASN A 195 -6.10 15.07 -16.76
CA ASN A 195 -7.47 14.69 -16.43
C ASN A 195 -7.85 13.33 -17.06
N GLY A 196 -7.55 13.13 -18.34
CA GLY A 196 -7.81 11.87 -19.04
C GLY A 196 -7.00 10.72 -18.46
N TYR A 197 -5.73 10.94 -18.14
CA TYR A 197 -4.89 9.93 -17.49
C TYR A 197 -5.41 9.55 -16.10
N GLN A 198 -5.82 10.51 -15.28
CA GLN A 198 -6.48 10.23 -13.99
C GLN A 198 -7.72 9.34 -14.16
N ASN A 199 -8.55 9.60 -15.19
CA ASN A 199 -9.73 8.78 -15.45
C ASN A 199 -9.35 7.37 -15.92
N PHE A 200 -8.29 7.23 -16.70
CA PHE A 200 -7.73 5.93 -17.10
C PHE A 200 -7.29 5.11 -15.88
N ILE A 201 -6.52 5.71 -14.95
CA ILE A 201 -6.11 5.03 -13.71
C ILE A 201 -7.33 4.66 -12.85
N LEU A 202 -8.34 5.51 -12.75
CA LEU A 202 -9.58 5.19 -12.01
C LEU A 202 -10.35 4.01 -12.62
N SER A 203 -10.30 3.83 -13.94
CA SER A 203 -10.84 2.62 -14.58
C SER A 203 -10.04 1.38 -14.19
N GLY A 204 -8.71 1.49 -14.09
CA GLY A 204 -7.85 0.42 -13.55
C GLY A 204 -8.19 0.06 -12.11
N VAL A 205 -8.39 1.06 -11.23
CA VAL A 205 -8.86 0.85 -9.85
C VAL A 205 -10.19 0.11 -9.84
N LYS A 206 -11.18 0.56 -10.65
CA LYS A 206 -12.49 -0.09 -10.75
C LYS A 206 -12.37 -1.56 -11.13
N ASN A 207 -11.60 -1.85 -12.18
CA ASN A 207 -11.43 -3.21 -12.66
C ASN A 207 -10.75 -4.10 -11.62
N PHE A 208 -9.71 -3.60 -10.95
CA PHE A 208 -9.00 -4.37 -9.93
C PHE A 208 -9.88 -4.63 -8.70
N VAL A 209 -10.62 -3.63 -8.22
CA VAL A 209 -11.56 -3.82 -7.10
C VAL A 209 -12.68 -4.80 -7.46
N GLN A 210 -13.21 -4.73 -8.69
CA GLN A 210 -14.17 -5.70 -9.20
C GLN A 210 -13.58 -7.11 -9.17
N GLU A 211 -12.34 -7.28 -9.63
CA GLU A 211 -11.68 -8.57 -9.68
C GLU A 211 -11.46 -9.18 -8.28
N LEU A 212 -11.02 -8.37 -7.30
CA LEU A 212 -10.91 -8.81 -5.92
C LEU A 212 -12.27 -9.23 -5.34
N TYR A 213 -13.32 -8.48 -5.67
CA TYR A 213 -14.69 -8.82 -5.27
C TYR A 213 -15.18 -10.12 -5.91
N ASP A 214 -14.93 -10.31 -7.20
CA ASP A 214 -15.34 -11.52 -7.93
C ASP A 214 -14.65 -12.77 -7.38
N ILE A 215 -13.41 -12.64 -6.88
CA ILE A 215 -12.69 -13.74 -6.21
C ILE A 215 -13.27 -14.05 -4.83
N GLY A 216 -13.91 -13.08 -4.16
CA GLY A 216 -14.61 -13.28 -2.89
C GLY A 216 -14.32 -12.25 -1.80
N CYS A 217 -13.45 -11.27 -2.05
CA CYS A 217 -13.15 -10.22 -1.07
C CYS A 217 -14.37 -9.31 -0.87
N ARG A 218 -14.66 -8.91 0.38
CA ARG A 218 -15.77 -7.97 0.65
C ARG A 218 -15.35 -6.69 1.35
N LYS A 219 -14.30 -6.70 2.17
CA LYS A 219 -13.90 -5.53 2.97
C LYS A 219 -12.59 -4.94 2.44
N ILE A 220 -12.70 -3.94 1.57
CA ILE A 220 -11.59 -3.42 0.77
C ILE A 220 -11.28 -1.96 1.14
N MET A 221 -10.09 -1.75 1.68
CA MET A 221 -9.51 -0.43 1.89
C MET A 221 -8.66 -0.03 0.68
N VAL A 222 -8.97 1.10 0.05
CA VAL A 222 -8.18 1.65 -1.05
C VAL A 222 -7.54 2.97 -0.62
N LEU A 223 -6.21 3.02 -0.64
CA LEU A 223 -5.43 4.19 -0.27
C LEU A 223 -5.40 5.19 -1.42
N GLY A 224 -5.49 6.48 -1.09
CA GLY A 224 -5.23 7.55 -2.04
C GLY A 224 -3.74 7.73 -2.34
N LEU A 225 -3.43 8.62 -3.28
CA LEU A 225 -2.05 9.03 -3.53
C LEU A 225 -1.51 9.88 -2.36
N PRO A 226 -0.23 9.72 -2.00
CA PRO A 226 0.46 10.63 -1.08
C PRO A 226 0.68 12.01 -1.74
N PRO A 227 1.25 13.01 -1.04
CA PRO A 227 1.81 14.20 -1.69
C PRO A 227 3.03 13.82 -2.55
N ILE A 228 2.79 13.35 -3.77
CA ILE A 228 3.84 12.81 -4.65
C ILE A 228 4.93 13.84 -4.98
N GLY A 229 4.57 15.13 -5.05
CA GLY A 229 5.53 16.21 -5.25
C GLY A 229 6.46 16.45 -4.07
N CYS A 230 6.18 15.84 -2.91
CA CYS A 230 7.07 15.82 -1.75
C CYS A 230 7.92 14.55 -1.68
N LEU A 231 7.82 13.63 -2.66
CA LEU A 231 8.65 12.44 -2.67
C LEU A 231 10.11 12.83 -2.94
N PRO A 232 11.08 12.20 -2.26
CA PRO A 232 12.48 12.55 -2.42
C PRO A 232 12.95 12.43 -3.87
N ILE A 233 12.53 11.39 -4.58
CA ILE A 233 12.89 11.18 -5.99
C ILE A 233 12.39 12.32 -6.87
N GLN A 234 11.12 12.72 -6.73
CA GLN A 234 10.53 13.83 -7.47
C GLN A 234 11.26 15.15 -7.17
N MET A 235 11.51 15.45 -5.90
CA MET A 235 12.25 16.66 -5.50
C MET A 235 13.70 16.67 -6.00
N THR A 236 14.36 15.50 -6.15
CA THR A 236 15.70 15.39 -6.75
C THR A 236 15.62 15.65 -8.25
N MET A 237 14.63 15.06 -8.93
CA MET A 237 14.47 15.15 -10.39
C MET A 237 14.07 16.54 -10.88
N ASP A 238 13.40 17.34 -10.03
CA ASP A 238 13.07 18.75 -10.34
C ASP A 238 14.30 19.68 -10.35
N ARG A 239 15.50 19.18 -9.98
CA ARG A 239 16.79 19.90 -10.02
C ARG A 239 16.79 21.23 -9.27
N GLN A 240 15.96 21.36 -8.24
CA GLN A 240 15.96 22.52 -7.37
C GLN A 240 17.31 22.65 -6.64
N LYS A 241 17.73 23.89 -6.35
CA LYS A 241 18.92 24.11 -5.50
C LYS A 241 18.67 23.49 -4.13
N GLN A 242 19.69 22.87 -3.55
CA GLN A 242 19.58 22.17 -2.26
C GLN A 242 19.07 23.06 -1.11
N SER A 243 19.33 24.37 -1.17
CA SER A 243 18.84 25.37 -0.20
C SER A 243 17.38 25.76 -0.39
N GLU A 244 16.80 25.49 -1.56
CA GLU A 244 15.45 25.87 -1.98
C GLU A 244 14.54 24.65 -2.17
N ARG A 245 15.03 23.46 -1.82
CA ARG A 245 14.35 22.19 -2.05
C ARG A 245 13.00 22.17 -1.35
N ARG A 246 11.93 22.19 -2.14
CA ARG A 246 10.53 22.26 -1.73
C ARG A 246 9.70 21.26 -2.54
N CYS A 247 8.52 20.93 -2.03
CA CYS A 247 7.62 20.07 -2.78
C CYS A 247 7.17 20.71 -4.10
N ILE A 248 6.88 19.88 -5.09
CA ILE A 248 6.41 20.30 -6.41
C ILE A 248 4.89 20.49 -6.37
N ASP A 249 4.45 21.75 -6.35
CA ASP A 249 3.04 22.12 -6.14
C ASP A 249 2.09 21.52 -7.18
N LYS A 250 2.54 21.45 -8.44
CA LYS A 250 1.74 20.91 -9.54
C LYS A 250 1.41 19.43 -9.32
N GLN A 251 2.40 18.63 -8.95
CA GLN A 251 2.23 17.20 -8.72
C GLN A 251 1.33 16.95 -7.50
N ASN A 252 1.54 17.70 -6.41
CA ASN A 252 0.68 17.65 -5.23
C ASN A 252 -0.78 18.05 -5.53
N SER A 253 -1.00 19.05 -6.38
CA SER A 253 -2.34 19.44 -6.85
C SER A 253 -3.00 18.31 -7.66
N ASP A 254 -2.22 17.62 -8.48
CA ASP A 254 -2.69 16.48 -9.26
C ASP A 254 -3.06 15.29 -8.37
N SER A 255 -2.29 14.98 -7.31
CA SER A 255 -2.65 13.99 -6.28
C SER A 255 -3.96 14.31 -5.58
N LYS A 256 -4.13 15.56 -5.11
CA LYS A 256 -5.39 16.00 -4.46
C LYS A 256 -6.60 15.83 -5.38
N ARG A 257 -6.45 16.22 -6.65
CA ARG A 257 -7.53 16.10 -7.63
C ARG A 257 -7.86 14.65 -7.92
N TYR A 258 -6.85 13.78 -8.06
CA TYR A 258 -7.07 12.34 -8.22
C TYR A 258 -7.77 11.75 -7.01
N ASN A 259 -7.31 12.03 -5.79
CA ASN A 259 -7.90 11.53 -4.54
C ASN A 259 -9.37 11.92 -4.39
N LYS A 260 -9.74 13.15 -4.77
CA LYS A 260 -11.15 13.59 -4.80
C LYS A 260 -12.00 12.77 -5.77
N LYS A 261 -11.45 12.39 -6.93
CA LYS A 261 -12.15 11.51 -7.88
C LYS A 261 -12.21 10.07 -7.37
N LEU A 262 -11.10 9.54 -6.86
CA LEU A 262 -11.02 8.20 -6.29
C LEU A 262 -12.07 7.98 -5.21
N LYS A 263 -12.17 8.89 -4.24
CA LYS A 263 -13.20 8.82 -3.18
C LYS A 263 -14.62 8.71 -3.75
N LYS A 264 -14.94 9.49 -4.78
CA LYS A 264 -16.26 9.43 -5.46
C LYS A 264 -16.44 8.13 -6.22
N SER A 265 -15.42 7.69 -6.97
CA SER A 265 -15.45 6.46 -7.74
C SER A 265 -15.65 5.24 -6.84
N LEU A 266 -15.00 5.17 -5.68
CA LEU A 266 -15.15 4.08 -4.72
C LEU A 266 -16.58 4.01 -4.16
N THR A 267 -17.24 5.14 -3.92
CA THR A 267 -18.67 5.16 -3.53
C THR A 267 -19.56 4.53 -4.61
N VAL A 268 -19.31 4.85 -5.88
CA VAL A 268 -20.06 4.29 -7.02
C VAL A 268 -19.73 2.81 -7.24
N ILE A 269 -18.48 2.40 -7.02
CA ILE A 269 -18.09 0.99 -7.11
C ILE A 269 -18.81 0.20 -6.02
N GLN A 270 -18.78 0.66 -4.77
CA GLN A 270 -19.45 0.00 -3.65
C GLN A 270 -20.96 -0.18 -3.90
N SER A 271 -21.64 0.84 -4.44
CA SER A 271 -23.09 0.74 -4.71
C SER A 271 -23.45 -0.34 -5.73
N ASN A 272 -22.51 -0.77 -6.56
CA ASN A 272 -22.70 -1.83 -7.55
C ASN A 272 -22.22 -3.21 -7.06
N LEU A 273 -21.57 -3.27 -5.89
CA LEU A 273 -20.98 -4.48 -5.34
C LEU A 273 -21.68 -4.86 -4.03
N SER A 274 -22.80 -5.56 -4.17
CA SER A 274 -23.66 -5.95 -3.04
C SER A 274 -22.91 -6.69 -1.94
N GLY A 275 -23.13 -6.31 -0.69
CA GLY A 275 -22.47 -6.92 0.47
C GLY A 275 -20.97 -6.57 0.59
N SER A 276 -20.43 -5.72 -0.28
CA SER A 276 -19.09 -5.17 -0.11
C SER A 276 -19.08 -3.94 0.81
N VAL A 277 -17.92 -3.72 1.41
CA VAL A 277 -17.56 -2.55 2.20
C VAL A 277 -16.25 -2.04 1.61
N ILE A 278 -16.32 -0.91 0.91
CA ILE A 278 -15.21 -0.33 0.20
C ILE A 278 -15.02 1.09 0.69
N PHE A 279 -13.85 1.36 1.27
CA PHE A 279 -13.58 2.65 1.87
C PHE A 279 -12.26 3.24 1.39
N TYR A 280 -12.28 4.56 1.29
CA TYR A 280 -11.15 5.38 0.91
C TYR A 280 -10.31 5.71 2.15
N ALA A 281 -9.01 5.43 2.10
CA ALA A 281 -8.06 5.85 3.13
C ALA A 281 -7.27 7.07 2.65
N ASP A 282 -7.43 8.19 3.36
CA ASP A 282 -6.66 9.42 3.10
C ASP A 282 -5.26 9.32 3.70
N ILE A 283 -4.29 8.90 2.89
CA ILE A 283 -2.88 8.96 3.27
C ILE A 283 -2.22 10.29 2.92
N TYR A 284 -2.84 11.12 2.07
CA TYR A 284 -2.27 12.40 1.66
C TYR A 284 -2.12 13.33 2.86
N GLY A 285 -3.23 13.57 3.57
CA GLY A 285 -3.26 14.49 4.69
C GLY A 285 -2.30 14.09 5.80
N ALA A 286 -2.27 12.80 6.12
CA ALA A 286 -1.42 12.27 7.16
C ALA A 286 0.07 12.34 6.84
N ILE A 287 0.46 11.99 5.61
CA ILE A 287 1.85 12.09 5.17
C ILE A 287 2.31 13.55 5.16
N LEU A 288 1.46 14.46 4.65
CA LEU A 288 1.79 15.87 4.63
C LEU A 288 1.93 16.44 6.04
N ASP A 289 1.06 16.05 6.98
CA ASP A 289 1.16 16.45 8.38
C ASP A 289 2.45 15.93 9.03
N MET A 290 2.84 14.67 8.79
CA MET A 290 4.12 14.15 9.28
C MET A 290 5.31 14.91 8.70
N ALA A 291 5.28 15.22 7.40
CA ALA A 291 6.35 15.93 6.72
C ALA A 291 6.49 17.39 7.19
N THR A 292 5.37 18.06 7.50
CA THR A 292 5.34 19.48 7.87
C THR A 292 5.37 19.72 9.39
N ASN A 293 4.93 18.76 10.20
CA ASN A 293 4.88 18.82 11.66
C ASN A 293 5.67 17.67 12.32
N PRO A 294 6.95 17.46 11.96
CA PRO A 294 7.72 16.29 12.40
C PRO A 294 7.84 16.18 13.93
N GLN A 295 7.88 17.31 14.64
CA GLN A 295 8.01 17.33 16.11
C GLN A 295 6.83 16.67 16.84
N ARG A 296 5.66 16.52 16.19
CA ARG A 296 4.52 15.79 16.74
C ARG A 296 4.71 14.27 16.74
N TYR A 297 5.70 13.78 16.00
CA TYR A 297 5.87 12.36 15.69
C TYR A 297 7.21 11.79 16.18
N GLY A 298 8.03 12.60 16.87
CA GLY A 298 9.32 12.20 17.43
C GLY A 298 10.42 13.25 17.19
N ASP A 299 11.38 13.32 18.12
CA ASP A 299 12.45 14.31 18.08
C ASP A 299 13.47 14.09 16.96
N ARG A 300 13.93 15.19 16.37
CA ARG A 300 14.91 15.26 15.27
C ARG A 300 16.33 14.76 15.59
N ASN A 301 16.61 14.25 16.79
CA ASN A 301 17.98 14.07 17.29
C ASN A 301 18.13 12.87 18.25
N LYS A 302 18.28 11.64 17.75
CA LYS A 302 19.11 10.59 18.37
C LYS A 302 19.52 9.57 17.31
N GLY A 303 20.81 9.53 16.96
CA GLY A 303 21.53 8.33 16.48
C GLY A 303 21.17 7.64 15.16
N ASP A 304 19.95 7.78 14.62
CA ASP A 304 19.45 6.94 13.51
C ASP A 304 19.71 7.56 12.12
N ASP A 305 20.85 8.27 11.97
CA ASP A 305 21.21 9.07 10.80
C ASP A 305 21.60 8.24 9.54
N GLU A 306 21.40 6.91 9.51
CA GLU A 306 21.80 6.07 8.36
C GLU A 306 20.68 5.62 7.40
N GLY A 307 19.41 6.02 7.60
CA GLY A 307 18.34 5.61 6.67
C GLY A 307 17.23 6.63 6.38
N MET A 308 17.27 7.80 7.01
CA MET A 308 16.47 8.94 6.57
C MET A 308 17.45 9.95 5.97
N LEU A 309 17.50 10.08 4.65
CA LEU A 309 18.38 11.04 3.97
C LEU A 309 18.09 12.45 4.50
N ARG A 310 18.94 12.89 5.43
CA ARG A 310 18.90 14.20 6.07
C ARG A 310 19.54 15.20 5.11
N ASN A 311 18.79 16.19 4.64
CA ASN A 311 19.37 17.45 4.21
C ASN A 311 19.56 18.32 5.46
N ARG A 312 20.81 18.44 5.93
CA ARG A 312 21.19 19.29 7.06
C ARG A 312 20.92 20.77 6.70
N ARG A 313 19.69 21.25 6.93
CA ARG A 313 19.35 22.62 7.39
C ARG A 313 17.85 22.91 7.48
N ASN A 314 16.94 22.12 6.89
CA ASN A 314 15.50 22.42 6.90
C ASN A 314 14.58 21.19 7.09
N GLY A 315 14.77 20.42 8.17
CA GLY A 315 13.68 19.68 8.86
C GLY A 315 12.69 18.78 8.08
N THR A 316 12.92 18.40 6.83
CA THR A 316 11.99 17.58 6.02
C THR A 316 12.15 16.09 6.35
N ILE A 317 11.07 15.44 6.79
CA ILE A 317 10.97 13.98 6.89
C ILE A 317 10.80 13.41 5.48
N VAL A 318 11.76 12.59 5.06
CA VAL A 318 11.81 11.88 3.77
C VAL A 318 11.07 10.55 3.94
N LEU A 319 9.91 10.40 3.30
CA LEU A 319 9.34 9.07 3.05
C LEU A 319 10.26 8.35 2.08
N VAL A 320 10.83 7.24 2.53
CA VAL A 320 11.74 6.41 1.74
C VAL A 320 10.97 5.73 0.62
N GLN A 321 10.92 6.38 -0.54
CA GLN A 321 11.04 5.68 -1.82
C GLN A 321 12.44 6.00 -2.35
N SER A 322 13.46 5.32 -1.84
CA SER A 322 14.78 5.37 -2.46
C SER A 322 14.75 4.51 -3.72
N PHE A 323 14.53 5.15 -4.86
CA PHE A 323 15.18 4.75 -6.09
C PHE A 323 16.60 5.32 -6.04
N ASN A 324 17.58 4.48 -5.72
CA ASN A 324 18.98 4.88 -5.81
C ASN A 324 19.39 4.80 -7.28
N SER A 325 19.27 5.90 -8.01
CA SER A 325 19.81 6.03 -9.37
C SER A 325 21.29 6.40 -9.31
N ASP A 326 22.13 5.51 -8.77
CA ASP A 326 23.58 5.64 -8.89
C ASP A 326 24.07 4.84 -10.10
N LEU A 327 23.66 5.30 -11.29
CA LEU A 327 24.27 4.92 -12.57
C LEU A 327 25.48 5.85 -12.82
N SER A 328 26.47 5.78 -11.95
CA SER A 328 27.81 6.30 -12.27
C SER A 328 28.87 5.78 -11.29
N ARG A 329 29.48 4.65 -11.63
CA ARG A 329 30.95 4.47 -11.66
C ARG A 329 31.31 3.10 -12.25
N PRO A 330 32.40 3.03 -13.04
CA PRO A 330 32.78 1.87 -13.84
C PRO A 330 33.20 0.65 -13.02
#